data_AF-A0AA40LPZ6-F1
#
_entry.id   AF-A0AA40LPZ6-F1
#
_cell.length_a   1.000
_cell.length_b   1.000
_cell.length_c   1.000
_cell.angle_alpha   90.00
_cell.angle_beta   90.00
_cell.angle_gamma   90.00
#
_symmetry.space_group_name_H-M   'P 1'
#
loop_
_entity.id
_entity.type
_entity.pdbx_description
1 polymer ?
#
loop_
_entity_poly.entity_id
_entity_poly.type
_entity_poly.pdbx_seq_one_letter_code
_entity_poly.pdbx_strand_id
1 'polypeptide(L)'
;MHLLKREAGDMASAKYPAIKALMRPDPHLKWTVLGLVLVQLLACWLVRGLAWRWLLFWAYAFGGCVNHSLTLAIHDISHNTAFGTGRAAHNRWFAIFANLPVGVPYAASFKKYHVDHHRYLGGDGLDVDVPTRLEGWLFCTPARKLLWLVLQPLFYSCGRSA
;
A
#
# COMPACT_ATOMS: atom_id res chain seq x y z
N MET A 1 1.99 20.06 16.67
CA MET A 1 1.33 18.77 16.43
C MET A 1 2.29 17.58 16.36
N HIS A 2 3.41 17.66 15.62
CA HIS A 2 4.39 16.55 15.51
C HIS A 2 5.10 16.17 16.83
N LEU A 3 5.33 17.15 17.72
CA LEU A 3 5.90 16.91 19.07
C LEU A 3 4.89 16.22 20.00
N LEU A 4 3.64 16.69 20.01
CA LEU A 4 2.55 16.07 20.80
C LEU A 4 2.31 14.60 20.42
N LYS A 5 2.45 14.25 19.14
CA LYS A 5 2.31 12.87 18.66
C LYS A 5 3.48 11.97 19.09
N ARG A 6 4.69 12.54 19.16
CA ARG A 6 5.88 11.85 19.71
C ARG A 6 5.75 11.64 21.21
N GLU A 7 5.37 12.68 21.96
CA GLU A 7 5.21 12.59 23.41
C GLU A 7 4.10 11.60 23.80
N ALA A 8 2.96 11.62 23.11
CA ALA A 8 1.90 10.64 23.32
C ALA A 8 2.35 9.20 23.01
N GLY A 9 3.15 9.02 21.95
CA GLY A 9 3.72 7.71 21.59
C GLY A 9 4.73 7.21 22.63
N ASP A 10 5.59 8.09 23.15
CA ASP A 10 6.59 7.75 24.16
C ASP A 10 5.95 7.44 25.52
N MET A 11 4.91 8.18 25.93
CA MET A 11 4.13 7.88 27.14
C MET A 11 3.42 6.52 27.05
N ALA A 12 2.81 6.21 25.91
CA ALA A 12 2.16 4.91 25.69
C ALA A 12 3.18 3.76 25.71
N SER A 13 4.36 3.98 25.09
CA SER A 13 5.44 2.99 25.06
C SER A 13 6.10 2.78 26.43
N ALA A 14 6.15 3.81 27.28
CA ALA A 14 6.67 3.71 28.65
C ALA A 14 5.73 2.92 29.58
N LYS A 15 4.41 3.08 29.39
CA LYS A 15 3.39 2.34 30.15
C LYS A 15 3.31 0.85 29.76
N TYR A 16 3.60 0.53 28.50
CA TYR A 16 3.55 -0.84 27.98
C TYR A 16 4.81 -1.20 27.17
N PRO A 17 5.95 -1.48 27.84
CA PRO A 17 7.22 -1.73 27.16
C PRO A 17 7.20 -2.95 26.24
N ALA A 18 6.32 -3.93 26.52
CA ALA A 18 6.10 -5.10 25.67
C ALA A 18 5.64 -4.73 24.25
N ILE A 19 4.88 -3.63 24.10
CA ILE A 19 4.42 -3.16 22.78
C ILE A 19 5.61 -2.70 21.93
N LYS A 20 6.60 -2.04 22.55
CA LYS A 20 7.81 -1.58 21.85
C LYS A 20 8.63 -2.76 21.30
N ALA A 21 8.63 -3.90 22.00
CA ALA A 21 9.31 -5.11 21.55
C ALA A 21 8.67 -5.69 20.27
N LEU A 22 7.37 -5.47 20.06
CA LEU A 22 6.61 -5.92 18.88
C LEU A 22 6.75 -4.98 17.68
N MET A 23 7.22 -3.74 17.87
CA MET A 23 7.45 -2.76 16.78
C MET A 23 8.73 -3.09 16.00
N ARG A 24 8.82 -4.30 15.46
CA ARG A 24 9.96 -4.78 14.68
C ARG A 24 9.48 -5.22 13.29
N PRO A 25 10.32 -5.06 12.25
CA PRO A 25 10.05 -5.64 10.95
C PRO A 25 9.81 -7.15 11.05
N ASP A 26 8.80 -7.65 10.34
CA ASP A 26 8.58 -9.09 10.20
C ASP A 26 9.70 -9.72 9.35
N PRO A 27 10.48 -10.69 9.89
CA PRO A 27 11.51 -11.37 9.12
C PRO A 27 10.95 -12.22 7.97
N HIS A 28 9.69 -12.64 8.03
CA HIS A 28 9.07 -13.51 7.03
C HIS A 28 8.55 -12.76 5.81
N LEU A 29 8.40 -11.43 5.89
CA LEU A 29 7.84 -10.58 4.83
C LEU A 29 8.43 -10.90 3.44
N LYS A 30 9.74 -11.09 3.33
CA LYS A 30 10.43 -11.36 2.06
C LYS A 30 9.98 -12.66 1.41
N TRP A 31 9.84 -13.70 2.22
CA TRP A 31 9.48 -15.05 1.77
C TRP A 31 8.00 -15.10 1.41
N THR A 32 7.15 -14.44 2.20
CA THR A 32 5.72 -14.29 1.92
C THR A 32 5.51 -13.58 0.59
N VAL A 33 6.18 -12.45 0.35
CA VAL A 33 6.08 -11.71 -0.92
C VAL A 33 6.56 -12.56 -2.09
N LEU A 34 7.70 -13.26 -1.96
CA LEU A 34 8.18 -14.16 -3.01
C LEU A 34 7.16 -15.25 -3.34
N GLY A 35 6.58 -15.89 -2.32
CA GLY A 35 5.55 -16.90 -2.48
C GLY A 35 4.30 -16.36 -3.18
N LEU A 36 3.80 -15.20 -2.75
CA LEU A 36 2.61 -14.57 -3.32
C LEU A 36 2.81 -14.19 -4.80
N VAL A 37 3.97 -13.66 -5.17
CA VAL A 37 4.29 -13.33 -6.58
C VAL A 37 4.30 -14.60 -7.44
N LEU A 38 4.97 -15.66 -6.99
CA LEU A 38 5.03 -16.93 -7.72
C LEU A 38 3.65 -17.58 -7.86
N VAL A 39 2.87 -17.57 -6.79
CA VAL A 39 1.49 -18.09 -6.78
C VAL A 39 0.61 -17.31 -7.75
N GLN A 40 0.73 -15.98 -7.80
CA GLN A 40 -0.06 -15.16 -8.72
C GLN A 40 0.33 -15.38 -10.19
N LEU A 41 1.62 -15.57 -10.48
CA LEU A 41 2.10 -15.93 -11.82
C LEU A 41 1.61 -17.32 -12.25
N LEU A 42 1.64 -18.29 -11.33
CA LEU A 42 1.09 -19.63 -11.58
C LEU A 42 -0.42 -19.57 -11.81
N ALA A 43 -1.15 -18.82 -10.99
CA ALA A 43 -2.59 -18.63 -11.14
C ALA A 43 -2.92 -18.04 -12.52
N CYS A 44 -2.17 -17.03 -12.98
CA CYS A 44 -2.32 -16.45 -14.32
C CYS A 44 -2.18 -17.51 -15.43
N TRP A 45 -1.22 -18.42 -15.31
CA TRP A 45 -1.05 -19.51 -16.26
C TRP A 45 -2.20 -20.53 -16.21
N LEU A 46 -2.70 -20.87 -15.02
CA LEU A 46 -3.80 -21.83 -14.84
C LEU A 46 -5.14 -21.33 -15.40
N VAL A 47 -5.42 -20.02 -15.30
CA VAL A 47 -6.71 -19.45 -15.70
C VAL A 47 -6.82 -19.11 -17.19
N ARG A 48 -5.73 -19.25 -17.97
CA ARG A 48 -5.64 -18.81 -19.38
C ARG A 48 -6.71 -19.37 -20.33
N GLY A 49 -7.25 -20.55 -20.01
CA GLY A 49 -8.27 -21.24 -20.82
C GLY A 49 -9.69 -21.16 -20.25
N LEU A 50 -9.89 -20.43 -19.15
CA LEU A 50 -11.21 -20.34 -18.51
C LEU A 50 -12.15 -19.42 -19.30
N ALA A 51 -13.44 -19.78 -19.28
CA ALA A 51 -14.48 -18.85 -19.74
C ALA A 51 -14.45 -17.56 -18.90
N TRP A 52 -14.77 -16.43 -19.54
CA TRP A 52 -14.66 -15.09 -18.96
C TRP A 52 -15.34 -14.95 -17.58
N ARG A 53 -16.49 -15.63 -17.36
CA ARG A 53 -17.22 -15.61 -16.08
C ARG A 53 -16.38 -16.19 -14.93
N TRP A 54 -15.68 -17.29 -15.19
CA TRP A 54 -14.82 -17.96 -14.21
C TRP A 54 -13.51 -17.20 -14.02
N LEU A 55 -13.00 -16.58 -15.08
CA LEU A 55 -11.85 -15.68 -14.98
C LEU A 55 -12.16 -14.52 -14.02
N LEU A 56 -13.31 -13.86 -14.17
CA LEU A 56 -13.73 -12.78 -13.28
C LEU A 56 -13.92 -13.25 -11.83
N PHE A 57 -14.53 -14.42 -11.64
CA PHE A 57 -14.71 -15.01 -10.31
C PHE A 57 -13.36 -15.22 -9.59
N TRP A 58 -12.39 -15.87 -10.26
CA TRP A 58 -11.08 -16.13 -9.66
C TRP A 58 -10.24 -14.86 -9.52
N ALA A 59 -10.33 -13.93 -10.47
CA ALA A 59 -9.66 -12.63 -10.37
C ALA A 59 -10.12 -11.86 -9.13
N TYR A 60 -11.43 -11.90 -8.81
CA TYR A 60 -11.96 -11.26 -7.61
C TYR A 60 -11.64 -12.04 -6.33
N ALA A 61 -12.02 -13.33 -6.27
CA ALA A 61 -11.96 -14.12 -5.04
C ALA A 61 -10.52 -14.44 -4.62
N PHE A 62 -9.65 -14.77 -5.58
CA PHE A 62 -8.27 -15.17 -5.31
C PHE A 62 -7.28 -14.04 -5.65
N GLY A 63 -7.34 -13.52 -6.87
CA GLY A 63 -6.44 -12.46 -7.33
C GLY A 63 -6.56 -11.19 -6.50
N GLY A 64 -7.79 -10.81 -6.09
CA GLY A 64 -8.04 -9.68 -5.21
C GLY A 64 -7.36 -9.83 -3.84
N CYS A 65 -7.46 -11.01 -3.21
CA CYS A 65 -6.83 -11.28 -1.92
C CYS A 65 -5.29 -11.24 -2.00
N VAL A 66 -4.72 -11.83 -3.05
CA VAL A 66 -3.27 -11.83 -3.27
C VAL A 66 -2.77 -10.42 -3.57
N ASN A 67 -3.46 -9.66 -4.43
CA ASN A 67 -3.12 -8.28 -4.74
C ASN A 67 -3.24 -7.38 -3.51
N HIS A 68 -4.27 -7.55 -2.68
CA HIS A 68 -4.39 -6.81 -1.42
C HIS A 68 -3.19 -7.10 -0.50
N SER A 69 -2.83 -8.38 -0.33
CA SER A 69 -1.65 -8.76 0.46
C SER A 69 -0.35 -8.16 -0.09
N LEU A 70 -0.17 -8.15 -1.42
CA LEU A 70 1.00 -7.57 -2.07
C LEU A 70 1.06 -6.05 -1.92
N THR A 71 -0.07 -5.34 -2.03
CA THR A 71 -0.13 -3.88 -1.82
C THR A 71 0.19 -3.50 -0.37
N LEU A 72 -0.26 -4.31 0.60
CA LEU A 72 0.13 -4.15 2.01
C LEU A 72 1.62 -4.42 2.23
N ALA A 73 2.17 -5.46 1.58
CA ALA A 73 3.60 -5.71 1.65
C ALA A 73 4.43 -4.58 1.03
N ILE A 74 3.99 -4.00 -0.10
CA ILE A 74 4.61 -2.82 -0.70
C ILE A 74 4.56 -1.62 0.26
N HIS A 75 3.46 -1.45 1.00
CA HIS A 75 3.38 -0.45 2.07
C HIS A 75 4.49 -0.63 3.09
N ASP A 76 4.69 -1.84 3.61
CA ASP A 76 5.74 -2.10 4.59
C ASP A 76 7.15 -1.91 3.99
N ILE A 77 7.38 -2.40 2.77
CA ILE A 77 8.66 -2.24 2.07
C ILE A 77 8.99 -0.76 1.80
N SER A 78 7.97 0.10 1.63
CA SER A 78 8.16 1.54 1.40
C SER A 78 8.82 2.23 2.61
N HIS A 79 8.56 1.73 3.82
CA HIS A 79 9.23 2.09 5.08
C HIS A 79 10.65 1.50 5.22
N ASN A 80 11.14 0.79 4.20
CA ASN A 80 12.42 0.08 4.16
C ASN A 80 12.55 -1.04 5.21
N THR A 81 11.44 -1.66 5.62
CA THR A 81 11.43 -2.71 6.65
C THR A 81 12.03 -4.03 6.19
N ALA A 82 11.94 -4.36 4.88
CA ALA A 82 12.41 -5.65 4.38
C ALA A 82 13.94 -5.79 4.51
N PHE A 83 14.73 -4.87 3.96
CA PHE A 83 16.20 -4.95 4.01
C PHE A 83 16.86 -3.93 4.96
N GLY A 84 16.04 -3.19 5.70
CA GLY A 84 16.49 -2.10 6.57
C GLY A 84 16.79 -0.81 5.79
N THR A 85 16.98 0.26 6.55
CA THR A 85 17.22 1.62 6.02
C THR A 85 18.57 1.76 5.31
N GLY A 86 19.59 1.00 5.72
CA GLY A 86 20.91 1.01 5.09
C GLY A 86 20.97 0.43 3.67
N ARG A 87 19.88 -0.21 3.19
CA ARG A 87 19.80 -0.83 1.86
C ARG A 87 18.55 -0.38 1.10
N ALA A 88 18.31 0.93 1.06
CA ALA A 88 17.12 1.51 0.41
C ALA A 88 16.92 1.06 -1.05
N ALA A 89 18.01 0.89 -1.83
CA ALA A 89 17.94 0.40 -3.20
C ALA A 89 17.38 -1.03 -3.29
N HIS A 90 17.76 -1.92 -2.38
CA HIS A 90 17.26 -3.30 -2.34
C HIS A 90 15.76 -3.34 -2.04
N ASN A 91 15.30 -2.51 -1.10
CA ASN A 91 13.87 -2.35 -0.84
C ASN A 91 13.11 -1.84 -2.06
N ARG A 92 13.70 -0.92 -2.84
CA ARG A 92 13.07 -0.40 -4.06
C ARG A 92 12.93 -1.46 -5.15
N TRP A 93 13.99 -2.23 -5.42
CA TRP A 93 13.94 -3.34 -6.36
C TRP A 93 12.96 -4.43 -5.91
N PHE A 94 12.93 -4.73 -4.61
CA PHE A 94 12.02 -5.71 -4.05
C PHE A 94 10.55 -5.25 -4.12
N ALA A 95 10.27 -3.96 -3.91
CA ALA A 95 8.93 -3.40 -4.10
C ALA A 95 8.48 -3.47 -5.57
N ILE A 96 9.39 -3.22 -6.53
CA ILE A 96 9.11 -3.39 -7.96
C ILE A 96 8.77 -4.86 -8.28
N PHE A 97 9.53 -5.81 -7.71
CA PHE A 97 9.25 -7.23 -7.84
C PHE A 97 7.87 -7.61 -7.26
N ALA A 98 7.55 -7.15 -6.05
CA ALA A 98 6.24 -7.38 -5.41
C ALA A 98 5.07 -6.80 -6.22
N ASN A 99 5.34 -5.76 -7.03
CA ASN A 99 4.36 -5.08 -7.85
C ASN A 99 4.10 -5.77 -9.20
N LEU A 100 4.96 -6.70 -9.65
CA LEU A 100 4.80 -7.37 -10.95
C LEU A 100 3.40 -7.95 -11.17
N PRO A 101 2.77 -8.64 -10.20
CA PRO A 101 1.45 -9.22 -10.42
C PRO A 101 0.30 -8.19 -10.44
N VAL A 102 0.54 -6.96 -9.97
CA VAL A 102 -0.46 -5.88 -9.94
C VAL A 102 -0.65 -5.27 -11.34
N GLY A 103 0.34 -5.39 -12.24
CA GLY A 103 0.24 -5.00 -13.65
C GLY A 103 0.29 -3.49 -13.94
N VAL A 104 0.35 -2.64 -12.90
CA VAL A 104 0.53 -1.19 -13.02
C VAL A 104 1.71 -0.73 -12.15
N PRO A 105 2.49 0.30 -12.53
CA PRO A 105 3.70 0.73 -11.81
C PRO A 105 3.39 1.48 -10.50
N TYR A 106 2.68 0.84 -9.58
CA TYR A 106 2.18 1.43 -8.33
C TYR A 106 3.30 1.62 -7.28
N ALA A 107 4.21 0.66 -7.10
CA ALA A 107 5.21 0.70 -6.02
C ALA A 107 6.10 1.95 -5.99
N ALA A 108 6.46 2.51 -7.16
CA ALA A 108 7.31 3.70 -7.24
C ALA A 108 6.57 4.97 -6.78
N SER A 109 5.38 5.20 -7.32
CA SER A 109 4.53 6.33 -6.96
C SER A 109 4.07 6.23 -5.50
N PHE A 110 3.64 5.04 -5.09
CA PHE A 110 3.19 4.78 -3.73
C PHE A 110 4.27 5.15 -2.71
N LYS A 111 5.52 4.71 -2.88
CA LYS A 111 6.59 5.05 -1.93
C LYS A 111 6.78 6.56 -1.75
N LYS A 112 6.66 7.34 -2.81
CA LYS A 112 6.76 8.81 -2.72
C LYS A 112 5.59 9.36 -1.90
N TYR A 113 4.38 9.10 -2.37
CA TYR A 113 3.14 9.64 -1.80
C TYR A 113 2.91 9.20 -0.34
N HIS A 114 3.24 7.95 -0.04
CA HIS A 114 3.12 7.39 1.29
C HIS A 114 4.08 8.03 2.30
N VAL A 115 5.30 8.34 1.87
CA VAL A 115 6.26 9.08 2.71
C VAL A 115 5.76 10.51 2.94
N ASP A 116 5.20 11.16 1.93
CA ASP A 116 4.60 12.49 2.05
C ASP A 116 3.41 12.47 3.03
N HIS A 117 2.52 11.47 2.93
CA HIS A 117 1.42 11.24 3.86
C HIS A 117 1.92 11.10 5.32
N HIS A 118 2.90 10.24 5.58
CA HIS A 118 3.42 10.08 6.93
C HIS A 118 4.15 11.32 7.46
N ARG A 119 4.77 12.10 6.57
CA ARG A 119 5.50 13.33 6.92
C ARG A 119 4.57 14.51 7.18
N TYR A 120 3.50 14.64 6.40
CA TYR A 120 2.57 15.77 6.40
C TYR A 120 1.14 15.34 6.74
N LEU A 121 0.98 14.34 7.60
CA LEU A 121 -0.31 13.71 7.88
C LEU A 121 -1.45 14.72 8.14
N GLY A 122 -2.47 14.70 7.27
CA GLY A 122 -3.61 15.61 7.31
C GLY A 122 -3.32 17.05 6.86
N GLY A 123 -2.17 17.31 6.24
CA GLY A 123 -1.77 18.61 5.72
C GLY A 123 -2.46 18.92 4.40
N ASP A 124 -3.17 20.04 4.35
CA ASP A 124 -3.87 20.52 3.15
C ASP A 124 -2.86 20.76 2.01
N GLY A 125 -3.10 20.17 0.83
CA GLY A 125 -2.20 20.25 -0.33
C GLY A 125 -0.83 19.58 -0.15
N LEU A 126 -0.62 18.77 0.90
CA LEU A 126 0.64 18.04 1.14
C LEU A 126 0.42 16.54 1.33
N ASP A 127 -0.69 16.18 1.98
CA ASP A 127 -1.12 14.80 2.15
C ASP A 127 -2.08 14.42 1.03
N VAL A 128 -1.63 13.53 0.14
CA VAL A 128 -2.44 13.09 -0.99
C VAL A 128 -3.61 12.18 -0.61
N ASP A 129 -3.72 11.76 0.66
CA ASP A 129 -4.90 11.06 1.18
C ASP A 129 -6.04 12.00 1.55
N VAL A 130 -5.77 13.30 1.68
CA VAL A 130 -6.80 14.30 1.96
C VAL A 130 -7.49 14.69 0.64
N PRO A 131 -8.83 14.75 0.60
CA PRO A 131 -9.52 15.22 -0.59
C PRO A 131 -9.22 16.70 -0.85
N THR A 132 -8.97 17.04 -2.12
CA THR A 132 -8.89 18.45 -2.53
C THR A 132 -10.25 19.13 -2.36
N ARG A 133 -10.27 20.47 -2.35
CA ARG A 133 -11.53 21.23 -2.30
C ARG A 133 -12.50 20.85 -3.44
N LEU A 134 -11.96 20.63 -4.64
CA LEU A 134 -12.73 20.18 -5.80
C LEU A 134 -13.35 18.80 -5.55
N GLU A 135 -12.57 17.85 -5.03
CA GLU A 135 -13.06 16.50 -4.72
C GLU A 135 -14.10 16.51 -3.60
N GLY A 136 -13.90 17.32 -2.56
CA GLY A 136 -14.88 17.46 -1.48
C GLY A 136 -16.22 18.00 -1.98
N TRP A 137 -16.20 18.89 -2.97
CA TRP A 137 -17.40 19.40 -3.63
C TRP A 137 -18.01 18.38 -4.61
N LEU A 138 -17.18 17.71 -5.42
CA LEU A 138 -17.61 16.76 -6.44
C LEU A 138 -18.14 15.46 -5.82
N PHE A 139 -17.48 14.93 -4.79
CA PHE A 139 -17.77 13.65 -4.15
C PHE A 139 -18.54 13.80 -2.83
N CYS A 140 -19.60 14.61 -2.84
CA CYS A 140 -20.36 14.93 -1.63
C CYS A 140 -21.55 14.00 -1.32
N THR A 141 -21.95 13.08 -2.22
CA THR A 141 -23.03 12.10 -1.95
C THR A 141 -22.48 10.69 -1.73
N PRO A 142 -23.21 9.77 -1.04
CA PRO A 142 -22.73 8.41 -0.78
C PRO A 142 -22.27 7.64 -2.03
N ALA A 143 -23.04 7.71 -3.12
CA ALA A 143 -22.68 7.07 -4.39
C ALA A 143 -21.39 7.66 -5.00
N ARG A 144 -21.22 8.99 -4.91
CA ARG A 144 -20.02 9.65 -5.39
C ARG A 144 -18.81 9.37 -4.50
N LYS A 145 -19.00 9.27 -3.17
CA LYS A 145 -17.94 8.81 -2.26
C LYS A 145 -17.49 7.39 -2.57
N LEU A 146 -18.42 6.49 -2.89
CA LEU A 146 -18.08 5.13 -3.33
C LEU A 146 -17.27 5.17 -4.63
N LEU A 147 -17.68 5.99 -5.60
CA LEU A 147 -16.91 6.20 -6.83
C LEU A 147 -15.51 6.75 -6.53
N TRP A 148 -15.36 7.70 -5.61
CA TRP A 148 -14.07 8.23 -5.20
C TRP A 148 -13.15 7.15 -4.62
N LEU A 149 -13.70 6.24 -3.79
CA LEU A 149 -12.94 5.09 -3.26
C LEU A 149 -12.48 4.13 -4.37
N VAL A 150 -13.30 3.90 -5.39
CA VAL A 150 -12.91 3.05 -6.54
C VAL A 150 -11.80 3.70 -7.37
N LEU A 151 -11.77 5.03 -7.44
CA LEU A 151 -10.78 5.79 -8.21
C LEU A 151 -9.44 6.01 -7.47
N GLN A 152 -9.38 5.75 -6.16
CA GLN A 152 -8.17 5.94 -5.33
C GLN A 152 -6.90 5.30 -5.92
N PRO A 153 -6.89 4.03 -6.39
CA PRO A 153 -5.71 3.43 -7.01
C PRO A 153 -5.23 4.18 -8.28
N LEU A 154 -6.15 4.79 -9.03
CA LEU A 154 -5.81 5.58 -10.21
C LEU A 154 -5.14 6.89 -9.83
N PHE A 155 -5.64 7.57 -8.79
CA PHE A 155 -5.02 8.80 -8.28
C PHE A 155 -3.58 8.57 -7.78
N TYR A 156 -3.36 7.43 -7.11
CA TYR A 156 -2.05 7.03 -6.62
C TYR A 156 -1.05 6.63 -7.72
N SER A 157 -1.52 6.07 -8.83
CA SER A 157 -0.66 5.54 -9.90
C SER A 157 -0.37 6.55 -11.01
N CYS A 158 -1.35 7.38 -11.39
CA CYS A 158 -1.22 8.34 -12.49
C CYS A 158 -0.60 9.69 -12.06
N GLY A 159 -0.34 9.84 -10.75
CA GLY A 159 0.27 11.04 -10.20
C GLY A 159 -0.77 12.09 -9.85
N ARG A 160 -1.15 12.13 -8.58
CA ARG A 160 -1.86 13.27 -8.00
C ARG A 160 -0.81 14.34 -7.68
N SER A 161 -0.85 15.47 -8.40
CA SER A 161 -0.20 16.69 -7.93
C SER A 161 -1.06 17.22 -6.79
N ALA A 162 -0.49 17.28 -5.59
CA ALA A 162 -1.10 18.01 -4.49
C ALA A 162 -1.13 19.51 -4.79
#